data_AF-A0A950MR76-F1
#
_entry.id   AF-A0A950MR76-F1
#
_cell.length_a   1.000
_cell.length_b   1.000
_cell.length_c   1.000
_cell.angle_alpha   90.00
_cell.angle_beta   90.00
_cell.angle_gamma   90.00
#
_symmetry.space_group_name_H-M   'P 1'
#
loop_
_entity.id
_entity.type
_entity.pdbx_description
1 polymer ?
#
loop_
_entity_poly.entity_id
_entity_poly.type
_entity_poly.pdbx_seq_one_letter_code
_entity_poly.pdbx_strand_id
1 'polypeptide(L)'
;MFDEVKTLAENAMSGKVDPQALEQAATDHVGSMDQGEIADHLQTAAQNLQNQGQPDLAQQAMGLVSQLQSSPGGAKDAVVSFITNNPQVLQHFAPSFAQGILSRL
;
A
#
# COMPACT_ATOMS: atom_id res chain seq x y z
N MET A 1 2.91 -18.42 -1.62
CA MET A 1 2.08 -17.32 -1.09
C MET A 1 2.66 -15.94 -1.40
N PHE A 2 3.94 -15.64 -1.14
CA PHE A 2 4.53 -14.34 -1.52
C PHE A 2 4.64 -14.16 -3.06
N ASP A 3 4.95 -15.24 -3.79
CA ASP A 3 5.03 -15.24 -5.26
C ASP A 3 3.69 -14.96 -5.96
N GLU A 4 2.56 -15.38 -5.38
CA GLU A 4 1.24 -15.17 -6.00
C GLU A 4 0.81 -13.72 -5.89
N VAL A 5 1.08 -13.07 -4.75
CA VAL A 5 0.84 -11.64 -4.57
C VAL A 5 1.79 -10.82 -5.41
N LYS A 6 3.06 -11.23 -5.51
CA LYS A 6 4.03 -10.61 -6.42
C LYS A 6 3.56 -10.72 -7.87
N THR A 7 3.13 -11.90 -8.32
CA THR A 7 2.61 -12.11 -9.68
C THR A 7 1.32 -11.33 -9.93
N LEU A 8 0.42 -11.24 -8.94
CA LEU A 8 -0.82 -10.48 -9.05
C LEU A 8 -0.54 -8.98 -9.12
N ALA A 9 0.38 -8.48 -8.29
CA ALA A 9 0.83 -7.09 -8.32
C ALA A 9 1.58 -6.79 -9.63
N GLU A 10 2.48 -7.66 -10.09
CA GLU A 10 3.18 -7.51 -11.37
C GLU A 10 2.21 -7.52 -12.56
N ASN A 11 1.21 -8.41 -12.56
CA ASN A 11 0.17 -8.44 -13.59
C ASN A 11 -0.69 -7.18 -13.56
N ALA A 12 -1.03 -6.70 -12.36
CA ALA A 12 -1.72 -5.43 -12.16
C ALA A 12 -0.90 -4.25 -12.72
N MET A 13 0.39 -4.23 -12.42
CA MET A 13 1.31 -3.15 -12.77
C MET A 13 1.87 -3.20 -14.18
N SER A 14 1.72 -4.32 -14.91
CA SER A 14 2.21 -4.52 -16.29
C SER A 14 1.54 -3.62 -17.35
N GLY A 15 0.83 -2.56 -16.93
CA GLY A 15 0.13 -1.61 -17.79
C GLY A 15 -1.37 -1.91 -17.97
N LYS A 16 -1.96 -2.75 -17.09
CA LYS A 16 -3.38 -3.15 -17.18
C LYS A 16 -4.28 -2.61 -16.08
N VAL A 17 -3.72 -2.13 -14.98
CA VAL A 17 -4.54 -1.51 -13.93
C VAL A 17 -4.72 -0.04 -14.22
N ASP A 18 -5.98 0.32 -14.42
CA ASP A 18 -6.43 1.70 -14.52
C ASP A 18 -6.05 2.43 -13.21
N PRO A 19 -5.28 3.52 -13.28
CA PRO A 19 -4.93 4.31 -12.10
C PRO A 19 -6.14 4.76 -11.28
N GLN A 20 -7.27 5.04 -11.93
CA GLN A 20 -8.52 5.40 -11.25
C GLN A 20 -9.13 4.21 -10.52
N ALA A 21 -9.08 3.01 -11.12
CA ALA A 21 -9.54 1.79 -10.46
C ALA A 21 -8.66 1.45 -9.25
N LEU A 22 -7.34 1.62 -9.37
CA LEU A 22 -6.42 1.41 -8.24
C LEU A 22 -6.66 2.38 -7.11
N GLU A 23 -6.83 3.66 -7.41
CA GLU A 23 -7.13 4.68 -6.42
C GLU A 23 -8.44 4.37 -5.69
N GLN A 24 -9.49 3.98 -6.43
CA GLN A 24 -10.78 3.63 -5.84
C GLN A 24 -10.69 2.35 -4.98
N ALA A 25 -10.03 1.30 -5.48
CA ALA A 25 -9.80 0.06 -4.74
C ALA A 25 -8.97 0.28 -3.46
N ALA A 26 -7.92 1.11 -3.54
CA ALA A 26 -7.11 1.50 -2.40
C ALA A 26 -7.91 2.32 -1.40
N THR A 27 -8.73 3.27 -1.88
CA THR A 27 -9.62 4.10 -1.04
C THR A 27 -10.63 3.23 -0.30
N ASP A 28 -11.29 2.31 -0.99
CA ASP A 28 -12.28 1.41 -0.39
C ASP A 28 -11.63 0.45 0.62
N HIS A 29 -10.44 -0.07 0.31
CA HIS A 29 -9.73 -0.94 1.23
C HIS A 29 -9.26 -0.19 2.48
N VAL A 30 -8.46 0.87 2.31
CA VAL A 30 -7.91 1.68 3.43
C VAL A 30 -9.04 2.35 4.22
N GLY A 31 -10.12 2.75 3.55
CA GLY A 31 -11.33 3.28 4.17
C GLY A 31 -11.98 2.30 5.14
N SER A 32 -12.00 1.00 4.78
CA SER A 32 -12.58 -0.08 5.60
C SER A 32 -11.72 -0.54 6.79
N MET A 33 -10.46 -0.11 6.88
CA MET A 33 -9.51 -0.56 7.91
C MET A 33 -9.38 0.43 9.06
N ASP A 34 -9.03 -0.09 10.24
CA ASP A 34 -8.64 0.75 11.36
C ASP A 34 -7.24 1.33 11.18
N GLN A 35 -6.98 2.47 11.81
CA GLN A 35 -5.71 3.19 11.67
C GLN A 35 -4.51 2.36 12.14
N GLY A 36 -4.70 1.56 13.20
CA GLY A 36 -3.68 0.64 13.70
C GLY A 36 -3.31 -0.41 12.66
N GLU A 37 -4.31 -1.00 11.99
CA GLU A 37 -4.07 -2.01 10.95
C GLU A 37 -3.32 -1.40 9.75
N ILE A 38 -3.72 -0.20 9.31
CA ILE A 38 -3.03 0.50 8.22
C ILE A 38 -1.57 0.79 8.62
N ALA A 39 -1.34 1.23 9.85
CA ALA A 39 0.00 1.49 10.37
C ALA A 39 0.86 0.21 10.38
N ASP A 40 0.32 -0.92 10.84
CA ASP A 40 1.03 -2.21 10.85
C ASP A 40 1.42 -2.65 9.43
N HIS A 41 0.51 -2.47 8.47
CA HIS A 41 0.77 -2.77 7.07
C HIS A 41 1.83 -1.86 6.45
N LEU A 42 1.81 -0.55 6.75
CA LEU A 42 2.84 0.38 6.31
C LEU A 42 4.20 0.11 6.95
N GLN A 43 4.24 -0.28 8.23
CA GLN A 43 5.49 -0.69 8.89
C GLN A 43 6.07 -1.95 8.24
N THR A 44 5.22 -2.93 7.94
CA THR A 44 5.62 -4.15 7.22
C THR A 44 6.16 -3.78 5.83
N ALA A 45 5.47 -2.91 5.10
CA ALA A 45 5.91 -2.43 3.79
C ALA A 45 7.25 -1.69 3.88
N ALA A 46 7.42 -0.79 4.86
CA ALA A 46 8.65 -0.04 5.08
C ALA A 46 9.85 -0.97 5.33
N GLN A 47 9.68 -1.99 6.19
CA GLN A 47 10.74 -2.97 6.45
C GLN A 47 11.10 -3.75 5.18
N ASN A 48 10.10 -4.19 4.42
CA ASN A 48 10.33 -4.92 3.17
C ASN A 48 11.01 -4.05 2.10
N LEU A 49 10.61 -2.78 1.98
CA LEU A 49 11.21 -1.79 1.09
C LEU A 49 12.67 -1.54 1.47
N GLN A 50 12.96 -1.36 2.76
CA GLN A 50 14.32 -1.16 3.26
C GLN A 50 15.22 -2.37 2.97
N ASN A 51 14.72 -3.58 3.20
CA ASN A 51 15.46 -4.82 2.91
C ASN A 51 15.71 -5.03 1.40
N GLN A 52 14.84 -4.49 0.54
CA GLN A 52 14.97 -4.55 -0.92
C GLN A 52 15.75 -3.37 -1.52
N GLY A 53 16.39 -2.54 -0.68
CA GLY A 53 17.22 -1.43 -1.15
C GLY A 53 16.42 -0.23 -1.67
N GLN A 54 15.18 -0.05 -1.19
CA GLN A 54 14.32 1.10 -1.49
C GLN A 54 14.11 1.98 -0.25
N PRO A 55 15.19 2.57 0.32
CA PRO A 55 15.12 3.31 1.57
C PRO A 55 14.23 4.57 1.49
N ASP A 56 14.17 5.23 0.33
CA ASP A 56 13.35 6.45 0.16
C ASP A 56 11.86 6.14 0.30
N LEU A 57 11.39 5.04 -0.31
CA LEU A 57 10.00 4.59 -0.18
C LEU A 57 9.71 4.06 1.24
N ALA A 58 10.70 3.40 1.86
CA ALA A 58 10.58 2.98 3.25
C ALA A 58 10.39 4.17 4.21
N GLN A 59 11.15 5.25 3.99
CA GLN A 59 11.00 6.49 4.76
C GLN A 59 9.64 7.15 4.55
N GLN A 60 9.12 7.18 3.31
CA GLN A 60 7.78 7.69 3.03
C GLN A 60 6.70 6.88 3.76
N ALA A 61 6.77 5.54 3.70
CA ALA A 61 5.84 4.66 4.42
C ALA A 61 5.88 4.89 5.94
N MET A 62 7.07 5.05 6.53
CA MET A 62 7.22 5.39 7.96
C MET A 62 6.71 6.80 8.31
N GLY A 63 6.82 7.75 7.39
CA GLY A 63 6.22 9.07 7.52
C GLY A 63 4.70 8.99 7.62
N LEU A 64 4.07 8.16 6.78
CA LEU A 64 2.62 7.90 6.80
C LEU A 64 2.17 7.24 8.10
N VAL A 65 2.95 6.30 8.65
CA VAL A 65 2.69 5.71 9.98
C VAL A 65 2.62 6.79 11.05
N SER A 66 3.61 7.70 11.06
CA SER A 66 3.67 8.81 12.01
C SER A 66 2.48 9.77 11.83
N GLN A 67 2.05 9.98 10.59
CA GLN A 67 0.91 10.83 10.25
C GLN A 67 -0.42 10.18 10.67
N LEU A 68 -0.59 8.87 10.52
CA LEU A 68 -1.77 8.13 11.00
C LEU A 68 -1.95 8.29 12.50
N GLN A 69 -0.86 8.26 13.26
CA GLN A 69 -0.87 8.46 14.72
C GLN A 69 -1.21 9.89 15.13
N SER A 70 -0.88 10.87 14.29
CA SER A 70 -0.99 12.31 14.63
C SER A 70 -2.26 12.97 14.07
N SER A 71 -2.72 12.56 12.88
CA SER A 71 -3.87 13.14 12.19
C SER A 71 -4.53 12.12 11.26
N PRO A 72 -5.53 11.38 11.75
CA PRO A 72 -6.02 10.19 11.08
C PRO A 72 -6.85 10.42 9.81
N GLY A 73 -7.52 11.57 9.70
CA GLY A 73 -8.36 11.89 8.54
C GLY A 73 -7.56 12.04 7.25
N GLY A 74 -6.53 12.90 7.26
CA GLY A 74 -5.70 13.14 6.08
C GLY A 74 -4.66 12.05 5.80
N ALA A 75 -4.38 11.19 6.78
CA ALA A 75 -3.38 10.14 6.63
C ALA A 75 -3.87 8.99 5.74
N LYS A 76 -5.18 8.66 5.75
CA LYS A 76 -5.73 7.64 4.83
C LYS A 76 -5.60 8.05 3.37
N ASP A 77 -5.93 9.31 3.05
CA ASP A 77 -5.76 9.85 1.69
C ASP A 77 -4.29 9.86 1.25
N ALA A 78 -3.37 10.12 2.19
CA ALA A 78 -1.94 10.07 1.94
C ALA A 78 -1.45 8.64 1.66
N VAL A 79 -2.02 7.63 2.32
CA VAL A 79 -1.74 6.21 2.05
C VAL A 79 -2.24 5.80 0.67
N VAL A 80 -3.47 6.18 0.32
CA VAL A 80 -4.02 5.95 -1.02
C VAL A 80 -3.12 6.60 -2.08
N SER A 81 -2.76 7.87 -1.88
CA SER A 81 -1.87 8.61 -2.78
C SER A 81 -0.50 7.94 -2.91
N PHE A 82 0.06 7.41 -1.81
CA PHE A 82 1.32 6.70 -1.84
C PHE A 82 1.26 5.43 -2.69
N ILE A 83 0.18 4.66 -2.58
CA ILE A 83 -0.05 3.43 -3.37
C ILE A 83 -0.27 3.78 -4.84
N THR A 84 -1.12 4.77 -5.14
CA THR A 84 -1.44 5.14 -6.53
C THR A 84 -0.22 5.73 -7.26
N ASN A 85 0.61 6.52 -6.58
CA ASN A 85 1.83 7.09 -7.17
C ASN A 85 2.98 6.07 -7.27
N ASN A 86 2.95 5.02 -6.45
CA ASN A 86 4.00 4.02 -6.40
C ASN A 86 3.38 2.61 -6.40
N PRO A 87 2.64 2.18 -7.43
CA PRO A 87 1.90 0.92 -7.40
C PRO A 87 2.80 -0.29 -7.09
N GLN A 88 4.10 -0.20 -7.41
CA GLN A 88 5.14 -1.18 -7.03
C GLN A 88 5.25 -1.43 -5.54
N VAL A 89 4.83 -0.50 -4.68
CA VAL A 89 4.88 -0.68 -3.23
C VAL A 89 3.97 -1.82 -2.77
N LEU A 90 2.91 -2.13 -3.51
CA LEU A 90 1.95 -3.19 -3.17
C LEU A 90 2.62 -4.55 -2.98
N GLN A 91 3.67 -4.86 -3.73
CA GLN A 91 4.42 -6.12 -3.58
C GLN A 91 5.23 -6.20 -2.28
N HIS A 92 5.41 -5.07 -1.59
CA HIS A 92 6.11 -4.97 -0.31
C HIS A 92 5.14 -4.95 0.88
N PHE A 93 3.85 -4.66 0.64
CA PHE A 93 2.83 -4.79 1.68
C PHE A 93 2.60 -6.25 2.07
N ALA A 94 1.97 -6.46 3.22
CA ALA A 94 1.55 -7.80 3.61
C ALA A 94 0.60 -8.40 2.54
N PRO A 95 0.65 -9.72 2.29
CA PRO A 95 -0.18 -10.38 1.29
C PRO A 95 -1.68 -10.05 1.41
N SER A 96 -2.21 -10.01 2.63
CA SER A 96 -3.62 -9.72 2.89
C SER A 96 -4.02 -8.30 2.47
N PHE A 97 -3.15 -7.32 2.65
CA PHE A 97 -3.40 -5.93 2.29
C PHE A 97 -3.42 -5.75 0.77
N ALA A 98 -2.40 -6.29 0.09
CA ALA A 98 -2.34 -6.26 -1.36
C ALA A 98 -3.53 -6.99 -1.99
N GLN A 99 -3.87 -8.19 -1.48
CA GLN A 99 -5.07 -8.93 -1.91
C GLN A 99 -6.36 -8.15 -1.65
N GLY A 100 -6.45 -7.44 -0.53
CA GLY A 100 -7.56 -6.56 -0.22
C GLY A 100 -7.80 -5.53 -1.32
N ILE A 101 -6.77 -4.81 -1.74
CA ILE A 101 -6.87 -3.83 -2.83
C ILE A 101 -7.19 -4.53 -4.15
N LEU A 102 -6.45 -5.58 -4.49
CA LEU A 102 -6.55 -6.23 -5.80
C LEU A 102 -7.90 -6.96 -6.00
N SER A 103 -8.57 -7.39 -4.92
CA SER A 103 -9.91 -7.97 -4.98
C SER A 103 -11.03 -6.96 -5.27
N ARG A 104 -10.72 -5.66 -5.21
CA ARG A 104 -11.64 -4.54 -5.46
C ARG A 104 -11.39 -3.87 -6.84
N LEU A 105 -10.40 -4.33 -7.59
CA LEU A 105 -10.16 -3.96 -8.99
C LEU A 105 -11.08 -4.76 -9.92
#